data_AF-A0A9D0ZRH9-F1
#
_entry.id   AF-A0A9D0ZRH9-F1
#
_cell.length_a   1.000
_cell.length_b   1.000
_cell.length_c   1.000
_cell.angle_alpha   90.00
_cell.angle_beta   90.00
_cell.angle_gamma   90.00
#
_symmetry.space_group_name_H-M   'P 1'
#
loop_
_entity.id
_entity.type
_entity.pdbx_description
1 polymer ?
#
loop_
_entity_poly.entity_id
_entity_poly.type
_entity_poly.pdbx_seq_one_letter_code
_entity_poly.pdbx_strand_id
1 'polypeptide(L)'
;MNFKIGDLVTRNSHNNDIVFKILKLNEETCELKGVNVRLLVDSPISDLSPYNNEDIEDEKTFLERIEQTESLNRDDYFYLPGKIVQIDSDSDFLQRCLNYYKKMNIWALGINEEESEMPSNIKDILEKYKPNIIVITGHDAYYKRKGEKNDINAYKNSKYFVEAIKKAREYESSHEKLIIVAGGCSSYYESLITAGANFASSPKRINIHALDPAIIAAKMSLSDINKDIDLKEILEKTKYGKDGIGGIITKGTMYVGYPR
;
A
#
# COMPACT_ATOMS: atom_id res chain seq x y z
N MET A 1 21.44 -7.30 -27.29
CA MET A 1 21.84 -7.56 -25.89
C MET A 1 21.15 -8.84 -25.45
N ASN A 2 21.83 -9.72 -24.69
CA ASN A 2 21.19 -10.91 -24.14
C ASN A 2 20.72 -10.60 -22.72
N PHE A 3 19.41 -10.51 -22.54
CA PHE A 3 18.78 -10.36 -21.23
C PHE A 3 18.90 -11.65 -20.41
N LYS A 4 18.96 -11.51 -19.09
CA LYS A 4 19.02 -12.60 -18.12
C LYS A 4 17.95 -12.41 -17.05
N ILE A 5 17.58 -13.52 -16.40
CA ILE A 5 16.70 -13.47 -15.22
C ILE A 5 17.37 -12.61 -14.16
N GLY A 6 16.62 -11.67 -13.60
CA GLY A 6 17.09 -10.71 -12.61
C GLY A 6 17.54 -9.35 -13.17
N ASP A 7 17.72 -9.22 -14.48
CA ASP A 7 18.05 -7.94 -15.10
C ASP A 7 16.91 -6.93 -14.92
N LEU A 8 17.28 -5.65 -14.81
CA LEU A 8 16.34 -4.53 -14.78
C LEU A 8 16.10 -4.02 -16.20
N VAL A 9 14.84 -3.84 -16.55
CA VAL A 9 14.40 -3.46 -17.88
C VAL A 9 13.22 -2.50 -17.83
N THR A 10 13.01 -1.80 -18.92
CA THR A 10 11.84 -0.96 -19.20
C THR A 10 11.21 -1.42 -20.51
N ARG A 11 9.96 -1.03 -20.79
CA ARG A 11 9.23 -1.43 -21.99
C ARG A 11 9.06 -0.26 -22.95
N ASN A 12 9.57 -0.41 -24.17
CA ASN A 12 9.53 0.63 -25.20
C ASN A 12 8.08 1.01 -25.56
N SER A 13 7.20 0.02 -25.68
CA SER A 13 5.78 0.21 -26.00
C SER A 13 4.99 0.99 -24.94
N HIS A 14 5.55 1.14 -23.73
CA HIS A 14 4.99 1.93 -22.63
C HIS A 14 5.84 3.17 -22.31
N ASN A 15 6.61 3.67 -23.28
CA ASN A 15 7.47 4.85 -23.12
C ASN A 15 8.51 4.72 -22.00
N ASN A 16 8.87 3.48 -21.62
CA ASN A 16 9.80 3.20 -20.53
C ASN A 16 9.38 3.80 -19.18
N ASP A 17 8.07 3.79 -18.91
CA ASP A 17 7.44 4.41 -17.74
C ASP A 17 7.72 3.71 -16.40
N ILE A 18 7.89 2.39 -16.41
CA ILE A 18 8.06 1.56 -15.21
C ILE A 18 9.30 0.68 -15.36
N VAL A 19 10.07 0.58 -14.29
CA VAL A 19 11.20 -0.35 -14.19
C VAL A 19 10.70 -1.71 -13.70
N PHE A 20 11.04 -2.75 -14.46
CA PHE A 20 10.71 -4.13 -14.20
C PHE A 20 11.96 -4.95 -13.93
N LYS A 21 11.81 -6.01 -13.15
CA LYS A 21 12.76 -7.10 -13.01
C LYS A 21 12.28 -8.31 -13.81
N ILE A 22 13.17 -8.91 -14.60
CA ILE A 22 12.88 -10.14 -15.33
C ILE A 22 12.75 -11.32 -14.34
N LEU A 23 11.58 -11.93 -14.27
CA LEU A 23 11.34 -13.13 -13.46
C LEU A 23 11.59 -14.42 -14.24
N LYS A 24 11.13 -14.46 -15.50
CA LYS A 24 11.34 -15.61 -16.40
C LYS A 24 11.65 -15.14 -17.81
N LEU A 25 12.43 -15.96 -18.51
CA LEU A 25 12.76 -15.78 -19.92
C LEU A 25 12.42 -17.06 -20.69
N ASN A 26 11.69 -16.88 -21.79
CA ASN A 26 11.43 -17.89 -22.81
C ASN A 26 12.16 -17.47 -24.10
N GLU A 27 11.97 -18.20 -25.20
CA GLU A 27 12.65 -17.91 -26.47
C GLU A 27 12.34 -16.52 -27.03
N GLU A 28 11.07 -16.08 -26.95
CA GLU A 28 10.62 -14.79 -27.51
C GLU A 28 9.97 -13.86 -26.47
N THR A 29 9.59 -14.39 -25.31
CA THR A 29 8.81 -13.67 -24.29
C THR A 29 9.43 -13.75 -22.91
N CYS A 30 9.01 -12.87 -22.01
CA CYS A 30 9.45 -12.82 -20.61
C CYS A 30 8.29 -12.47 -19.68
N GLU A 31 8.39 -12.94 -18.44
CA GLU A 31 7.54 -12.52 -17.32
C GLU A 31 8.28 -11.44 -16.53
N LEU A 32 7.62 -10.33 -16.27
CA LEU A 32 8.18 -9.14 -15.63
C LEU A 32 7.43 -8.80 -14.34
N LYS A 33 8.18 -8.41 -13.30
CA LYS A 33 7.64 -7.83 -12.05
C LYS A 33 8.08 -6.39 -11.91
N GLY A 34 7.13 -5.48 -11.75
CA GLY A 34 7.42 -4.08 -11.46
C GLY A 34 8.21 -3.96 -10.16
N VAL A 35 9.28 -3.15 -10.17
CA VAL A 35 10.16 -3.02 -9.00
C VAL A 35 9.46 -2.24 -7.89
N ASN A 36 8.81 -1.13 -8.24
CA ASN A 36 8.20 -0.19 -7.29
C ASN A 36 6.66 -0.24 -7.28
N VAL A 37 6.07 -0.87 -8.30
CA VAL A 37 4.63 -1.00 -8.48
C VAL A 37 4.22 -2.47 -8.51
N ARG A 38 3.01 -2.76 -8.00
CA ARG A 38 2.46 -4.12 -7.85
C ARG A 38 1.93 -4.68 -9.16
N LEU A 39 2.80 -4.77 -10.16
CA LEU A 39 2.43 -5.13 -11.53
C LEU A 39 3.22 -6.36 -12.00
N LEU A 40 2.50 -7.37 -12.48
CA LEU A 40 3.06 -8.53 -13.18
C LEU A 40 2.57 -8.52 -14.62
N VAL A 41 3.48 -8.58 -15.58
CA VAL A 41 3.15 -8.54 -17.01
C VAL A 41 4.05 -9.46 -17.83
N ASP A 42 3.48 -9.98 -18.91
CA ASP A 42 4.24 -10.63 -19.98
C ASP A 42 4.66 -9.60 -21.03
N SER A 43 5.84 -9.75 -21.60
CA SER A 43 6.34 -8.87 -22.67
C SER A 43 7.22 -9.65 -23.65
N PRO A 44 7.18 -9.33 -24.96
CA PRO A 44 8.18 -9.85 -25.89
C PRO A 44 9.56 -9.26 -25.54
N ILE A 45 10.61 -10.04 -25.74
CA ILE A 45 12.00 -9.62 -25.43
C ILE A 45 12.40 -8.41 -26.27
N SER A 46 11.87 -8.30 -27.50
CA SER A 46 12.10 -7.17 -28.41
C SER A 46 11.54 -5.84 -27.92
N ASP A 47 10.60 -5.84 -26.98
CA ASP A 47 10.03 -4.63 -26.37
C ASP A 47 10.88 -4.11 -25.20
N LEU A 48 11.89 -4.86 -24.76
CA LEU A 48 12.68 -4.51 -23.59
C LEU A 48 13.82 -3.53 -23.92
N SER A 49 14.04 -2.58 -23.02
CA SER A 49 15.23 -1.74 -22.98
C SER A 49 15.94 -1.91 -21.63
N PRO A 50 17.26 -2.14 -21.57
CA PRO A 50 17.99 -2.32 -20.31
C PRO A 50 17.93 -1.06 -19.45
N TYR A 51 17.77 -1.24 -18.15
CA TYR A 51 17.83 -0.17 -17.16
C TYR A 51 19.09 -0.32 -16.31
N ASN A 52 20.01 0.64 -16.43
CA ASN A 52 21.33 0.59 -15.77
C ASN A 52 21.52 1.66 -14.68
N ASN A 53 20.48 2.43 -14.35
CA ASN A 53 20.59 3.44 -13.32
C ASN A 53 20.49 2.80 -11.93
N GLU A 54 21.34 3.23 -11.00
CA GLU A 54 21.35 2.70 -9.63
C GLU A 54 20.17 3.21 -8.80
N ASP A 55 19.70 4.44 -9.08
CA ASP A 55 18.49 4.99 -8.47
C ASP A 55 17.28 4.68 -9.37
N ILE A 56 16.42 3.77 -8.91
CA ILE A 56 15.27 3.30 -9.67
C ILE A 56 14.12 4.28 -9.45
N GLU A 57 13.71 5.01 -10.49
CA GLU A 57 12.56 5.94 -10.41
C GLU A 57 12.67 6.98 -9.28
N ASP A 58 13.88 7.48 -9.01
CA ASP A 58 14.20 8.41 -7.91
C ASP A 58 13.79 7.89 -6.51
N GLU A 59 13.88 6.57 -6.30
CA GLU A 59 13.53 5.90 -5.04
C GLU A 59 14.34 6.46 -3.87
N LYS A 60 15.63 6.77 -4.06
CA LYS A 60 16.46 7.32 -2.98
C LYS A 60 15.93 8.65 -2.47
N THR A 61 15.66 9.59 -3.38
CA THR A 61 15.09 10.90 -3.02
C THR A 61 13.70 10.75 -2.42
N PHE A 62 12.89 9.81 -2.91
CA PHE A 62 11.59 9.51 -2.34
C PHE A 62 11.69 8.99 -0.90
N LEU A 63 12.59 8.03 -0.63
CA LEU A 63 12.84 7.49 0.70
C LEU A 63 13.34 8.56 1.66
N GLU A 64 14.31 9.39 1.24
CA GLU A 64 14.82 10.51 2.04
C GLU A 64 13.71 11.48 2.45
N ARG A 65 12.73 11.74 1.58
CA ARG A 65 11.58 12.61 1.87
C ARG A 65 10.64 12.02 2.93
N ILE A 66 10.35 10.73 2.85
CA ILE A 66 9.37 10.09 3.75
C ILE A 66 9.99 9.66 5.08
N GLU A 67 11.31 9.46 5.12
CA GLU A 67 12.07 9.11 6.33
C GLU A 67 12.41 10.33 7.20
N GLN A 68 12.07 11.55 6.77
CA GLN A 68 12.14 12.75 7.61
C GLN A 68 11.20 12.58 8.81
N THR A 69 11.79 12.07 9.89
CA THR A 69 11.12 11.88 11.15
C THR A 69 10.90 13.27 11.73
N GLU A 70 9.64 13.67 11.89
CA GLU A 70 9.32 14.82 12.72
C GLU A 70 9.97 14.58 14.08
N SER A 71 10.86 15.48 14.50
CA SER A 71 11.53 15.37 15.78
C SER A 71 10.47 15.48 16.87
N LEU A 72 9.98 14.34 17.37
CA LEU A 72 9.13 14.32 18.54
C LEU A 72 9.96 14.93 19.67
N ASN A 73 9.52 16.09 20.19
CA ASN A 73 10.17 16.72 21.33
C ASN A 73 10.18 15.71 22.49
N ARG A 74 11.38 15.26 22.86
CA ARG A 74 11.61 14.33 23.95
C ARG A 74 11.70 15.09 25.26
N ASP A 75 10.71 15.93 25.52
CA ASP A 75 10.48 16.58 26.81
C ASP A 75 10.05 15.50 27.84
N ASP A 76 9.46 15.91 28.97
CA ASP A 76 8.94 15.02 30.02
C ASP A 76 7.76 14.10 29.56
N TYR A 77 7.40 14.11 28.28
CA TYR A 77 6.33 13.32 27.71
C TYR A 77 6.84 12.04 27.03
N PHE A 78 6.03 10.97 27.11
CA PHE A 78 6.22 9.74 26.34
C PHE A 78 5.12 9.60 25.29
N TYR A 79 5.43 8.87 24.22
CA TYR A 79 4.55 8.69 23.07
C TYR A 79 4.19 7.21 22.93
N LEU A 80 2.92 6.91 22.70
CA LEU A 80 2.41 5.57 22.44
C LEU A 80 1.80 5.52 21.03
N PRO A 81 2.59 5.26 19.98
CA PRO A 81 2.09 5.11 18.62
C PRO A 81 1.12 3.93 18.48
N GLY A 82 0.16 4.07 17.56
CA GLY A 82 -0.79 3.00 17.25
C GLY A 82 -0.12 1.78 16.61
N LYS A 83 -0.58 0.58 16.98
CA LYS A 83 -0.09 -0.69 16.42
C LYS A 83 -0.62 -0.92 15.01
N ILE A 84 0.25 -1.32 14.10
CA ILE A 84 -0.09 -1.64 12.72
C ILE A 84 -0.09 -3.16 12.52
N VAL A 85 -1.14 -3.69 11.88
CA VAL A 85 -1.12 -5.01 11.24
C VAL A 85 -1.29 -4.80 9.74
N GLN A 86 -0.36 -5.30 8.94
CA GLN A 86 -0.45 -5.27 7.49
C GLN A 86 -0.59 -6.68 6.92
N ILE A 87 -1.60 -6.86 6.08
CA ILE A 87 -1.87 -8.08 5.34
C ILE A 87 -1.57 -7.79 3.87
N ASP A 88 -0.77 -8.64 3.24
CA ASP A 88 -0.40 -8.49 1.83
C ASP A 88 -0.21 -9.84 1.15
N SER A 89 -0.66 -9.97 -0.10
CA SER A 89 -0.41 -11.17 -0.92
C SER A 89 1.03 -11.22 -1.45
N ASP A 90 1.70 -10.07 -1.60
CA ASP A 90 3.08 -10.03 -2.09
C ASP A 90 4.08 -9.86 -0.92
N SER A 91 4.86 -10.91 -0.68
CA SER A 91 5.83 -10.97 0.42
C SER A 91 6.97 -9.95 0.30
N ASP A 92 7.40 -9.60 -0.92
CA ASP A 92 8.46 -8.60 -1.14
C ASP A 92 7.95 -7.21 -0.76
N PHE A 93 6.74 -6.86 -1.19
CA PHE A 93 6.14 -5.57 -0.84
C PHE A 93 5.77 -5.48 0.64
N LEU A 94 5.29 -6.57 1.23
CA LEU A 94 5.09 -6.65 2.68
C LEU A 94 6.39 -6.36 3.43
N GLN A 95 7.49 -7.01 3.05
CA GLN A 95 8.77 -6.83 3.71
C GLN A 95 9.29 -5.39 3.58
N ARG A 96 9.11 -4.75 2.41
CA ARG A 96 9.43 -3.32 2.22
C ARG A 96 8.64 -2.43 3.18
N CYS A 97 7.34 -2.66 3.34
CA CYS A 97 6.50 -1.91 4.26
C CYS A 97 6.92 -2.11 5.73
N LEU A 98 7.20 -3.35 6.13
CA LEU A 98 7.70 -3.66 7.48
C LEU A 98 9.05 -2.99 7.78
N ASN A 99 9.96 -2.99 6.80
CA ASN A 99 11.24 -2.29 6.94
C ASN A 99 11.04 -0.78 7.11
N TYR A 100 10.10 -0.18 6.37
CA TYR A 100 9.74 1.22 6.51
C TYR A 100 9.17 1.51 7.92
N TYR A 101 8.20 0.73 8.41
CA TYR A 101 7.68 0.92 9.79
C TYR A 101 8.76 0.80 10.85
N LYS A 102 9.68 -0.16 10.69
CA LYS A 102 10.81 -0.35 11.61
C LYS A 102 11.73 0.88 11.64
N LYS A 103 12.04 1.47 10.48
CA LYS A 103 12.81 2.72 10.40
C LYS A 103 12.10 3.88 11.09
N MET A 104 10.77 3.93 11.02
CA MET A 104 9.94 4.92 11.70
C MET A 104 9.75 4.65 13.21
N ASN A 105 10.38 3.60 13.77
CA ASN A 105 10.21 3.13 15.15
C ASN A 105 8.74 2.80 15.52
N ILE A 106 7.98 2.29 14.57
CA ILE A 106 6.58 1.87 14.76
C ILE A 106 6.53 0.36 14.92
N TRP A 107 5.75 -0.12 15.89
CA TRP A 107 5.44 -1.54 15.99
C TRP A 107 4.48 -1.96 14.88
N ALA A 108 4.90 -2.92 14.07
CA ALA A 108 4.08 -3.47 13.00
C ALA A 108 4.25 -4.99 12.90
N LEU A 109 3.16 -5.67 12.58
CA LEU A 109 3.14 -7.09 12.22
C LEU A 109 2.73 -7.24 10.75
N GLY A 110 3.43 -8.11 10.01
CA GLY A 110 3.06 -8.47 8.65
C GLY A 110 2.48 -9.88 8.57
N ILE A 111 1.46 -10.05 7.75
CA ILE A 111 0.82 -11.33 7.43
C ILE A 111 0.81 -11.48 5.92
N ASN A 112 1.43 -12.54 5.39
CA ASN A 112 1.38 -12.83 3.96
C ASN A 112 0.18 -13.75 3.69
N GLU A 113 -0.78 -13.25 2.92
CA GLU A 113 -2.06 -13.93 2.69
C GLU A 113 -2.64 -13.55 1.33
N GLU A 114 -3.15 -14.55 0.61
CA GLU A 114 -3.83 -14.36 -0.68
C GLU A 114 -5.10 -13.53 -0.52
N GLU A 115 -5.45 -12.72 -1.54
CA GLU A 115 -6.59 -11.79 -1.39
C GLU A 115 -7.91 -12.52 -1.11
N SER A 116 -8.09 -13.72 -1.65
CA SER A 116 -9.30 -14.53 -1.45
C SER A 116 -9.50 -15.00 -0.01
N GLU A 117 -8.41 -15.12 0.77
CA GLU A 117 -8.44 -15.64 2.14
C GLU A 117 -8.53 -14.53 3.19
N MET A 118 -8.17 -13.29 2.84
CA MET A 118 -8.27 -12.13 3.73
C MET A 118 -9.65 -11.99 4.39
N PRO A 119 -10.79 -12.15 3.68
CA PRO A 119 -12.09 -12.03 4.30
C PRO A 119 -12.36 -13.09 5.36
N SER A 120 -11.89 -14.32 5.22
CA SER A 120 -12.14 -15.36 6.23
C SER A 120 -11.32 -15.12 7.49
N ASN A 121 -10.11 -14.58 7.36
CA ASN A 121 -9.14 -14.55 8.46
C ASN A 121 -9.07 -13.20 9.18
N ILE A 122 -9.63 -12.12 8.60
CA ILE A 122 -9.52 -10.76 9.15
C ILE A 122 -10.01 -10.62 10.59
N LYS A 123 -11.08 -11.34 10.98
CA LYS A 123 -11.63 -11.26 12.34
C LYS A 123 -10.68 -11.88 13.37
N ASP A 124 -10.18 -13.08 13.08
CA ASP A 124 -9.22 -13.78 13.94
C ASP A 124 -7.94 -12.96 14.13
N ILE A 125 -7.48 -12.30 13.05
CA ILE A 125 -6.32 -11.39 13.08
C ILE A 125 -6.60 -10.21 14.02
N LEU A 126 -7.76 -9.56 13.88
CA LEU A 126 -8.14 -8.42 14.72
C LEU A 126 -8.28 -8.81 16.19
N GLU A 127 -8.91 -9.94 16.49
CA GLU A 127 -9.09 -10.45 17.85
C GLU A 127 -7.76 -10.80 18.53
N LYS A 128 -6.85 -11.45 17.78
CA LYS A 128 -5.56 -11.90 18.28
C LYS A 128 -4.59 -10.75 18.53
N TYR A 129 -4.47 -9.82 17.57
CA TYR A 129 -3.41 -8.80 17.60
C TYR A 129 -3.89 -7.44 18.10
N LYS A 130 -5.19 -7.17 18.06
CA LYS A 130 -5.83 -5.93 18.51
C LYS A 130 -5.10 -4.67 18.01
N PRO A 131 -4.94 -4.50 16.69
CA PRO A 131 -4.27 -3.34 16.13
C PRO A 131 -5.13 -2.09 16.24
N ASN A 132 -4.50 -0.92 16.15
CA ASN A 132 -5.18 0.36 15.94
C ASN A 132 -5.38 0.64 14.44
N ILE A 133 -4.48 0.10 13.61
CA ILE A 133 -4.45 0.30 12.17
C ILE A 133 -4.31 -1.06 11.49
N ILE A 134 -5.20 -1.36 10.56
CA ILE A 134 -5.09 -2.52 9.69
C ILE A 134 -4.93 -2.09 8.24
N VAL A 135 -3.91 -2.62 7.59
CA VAL A 135 -3.57 -2.37 6.18
C VAL A 135 -3.90 -3.62 5.40
N ILE A 136 -4.86 -3.55 4.47
CA ILE A 136 -5.35 -4.68 3.67
C ILE A 136 -4.98 -4.42 2.22
N THR A 137 -3.81 -4.90 1.80
CA THR A 137 -3.23 -4.61 0.49
C THR A 137 -2.96 -5.88 -0.29
N GLY A 138 -2.79 -5.77 -1.60
CA GLY A 138 -2.49 -6.91 -2.46
C GLY A 138 -2.37 -6.48 -3.91
N HIS A 139 -2.56 -7.41 -4.83
CA HIS A 139 -2.66 -7.16 -6.25
C HIS A 139 -4.10 -6.87 -6.63
N ASP A 140 -4.30 -5.94 -7.56
CA ASP A 140 -5.60 -5.68 -8.16
C ASP A 140 -5.41 -5.13 -9.57
N ALA A 141 -6.47 -5.17 -10.36
CA ALA A 141 -6.47 -4.64 -11.71
C ALA A 141 -7.89 -4.37 -12.17
N TYR A 142 -8.08 -3.24 -12.84
CA TYR A 142 -9.32 -2.92 -13.55
C TYR A 142 -9.26 -3.45 -14.98
N TYR A 143 -10.25 -4.24 -15.37
CA TYR A 143 -10.40 -4.78 -16.71
C TYR A 143 -11.57 -4.15 -17.44
N LYS A 144 -11.30 -3.14 -18.28
CA LYS A 144 -12.33 -2.44 -19.08
C LYS A 144 -13.25 -3.37 -19.87
N ARG A 145 -12.74 -4.51 -20.35
CA ARG A 145 -13.51 -5.52 -21.08
C ARG A 145 -14.54 -6.29 -20.24
N LYS A 146 -14.40 -6.29 -18.91
CA LYS A 146 -15.28 -7.01 -17.99
C LYS A 146 -16.44 -6.15 -17.48
N GLY A 147 -16.36 -4.83 -17.61
CA GLY A 147 -17.41 -3.92 -17.18
C GLY A 147 -16.92 -2.48 -17.01
N GLU A 148 -17.87 -1.60 -16.66
CA GLU A 148 -17.62 -0.20 -16.35
C GLU A 148 -16.83 -0.03 -15.05
N LYS A 149 -16.28 1.16 -14.81
CA LYS A 149 -15.50 1.46 -13.59
C LYS A 149 -16.30 1.29 -12.29
N ASN A 150 -17.63 1.32 -12.37
CA ASN A 150 -18.50 1.16 -11.20
C ASN A 150 -18.95 -0.29 -10.97
N ASP A 151 -18.51 -1.25 -11.79
CA ASP A 151 -18.81 -2.67 -11.62
C ASP A 151 -17.69 -3.37 -10.85
N ILE A 152 -18.00 -3.92 -9.67
CA ILE A 152 -17.04 -4.65 -8.84
C ILE A 152 -16.45 -5.88 -9.54
N ASN A 153 -17.18 -6.50 -10.48
CA ASN A 153 -16.72 -7.65 -11.22
C ASN A 153 -15.73 -7.29 -12.34
N ALA A 154 -15.62 -6.00 -12.66
CA ALA A 154 -14.60 -5.51 -13.58
C ALA A 154 -13.20 -5.46 -12.94
N TYR A 155 -13.10 -5.68 -11.63
CA TYR A 155 -11.83 -5.67 -10.89
C TYR A 155 -11.42 -7.09 -10.51
N LYS A 156 -10.11 -7.34 -10.42
CA LYS A 156 -9.58 -8.67 -10.11
C LYS A 156 -9.93 -9.08 -8.67
N ASN A 157 -9.55 -8.24 -7.71
CA ASN A 157 -9.51 -8.59 -6.29
C ASN A 157 -10.25 -7.58 -5.40
N SER A 158 -10.69 -6.43 -5.92
CA SER A 158 -11.45 -5.43 -5.14
C SER A 158 -12.61 -6.02 -4.33
N LYS A 159 -13.31 -7.05 -4.85
CA LYS A 159 -14.40 -7.72 -4.13
C LYS A 159 -13.95 -8.33 -2.78
N TYR A 160 -12.74 -8.89 -2.73
CA TYR A 160 -12.22 -9.51 -1.52
C TYR A 160 -11.79 -8.45 -0.50
N PHE A 161 -11.15 -7.37 -0.96
CA PHE A 161 -10.85 -6.24 -0.08
C PHE A 161 -12.12 -5.63 0.53
N VAL A 162 -13.17 -5.43 -0.28
CA VAL A 162 -14.48 -4.95 0.19
C VAL A 162 -15.07 -5.87 1.26
N GLU A 163 -15.02 -7.18 1.07
CA GLU A 163 -15.53 -8.14 2.04
C GLU A 163 -14.71 -8.15 3.35
N ALA A 164 -13.37 -8.09 3.24
CA ALA A 164 -12.48 -8.00 4.39
C ALA A 164 -12.72 -6.72 5.21
N ILE A 165 -12.91 -5.56 4.55
CA ILE A 165 -13.25 -4.29 5.21
C ILE A 165 -14.58 -4.42 5.96
N LYS A 166 -15.61 -4.98 5.33
CA LYS A 166 -16.93 -5.17 5.98
C LYS A 166 -16.82 -6.04 7.22
N LYS A 167 -16.11 -7.16 7.15
CA LYS A 167 -15.88 -8.05 8.29
C LYS A 167 -15.02 -7.41 9.39
N ALA A 168 -14.05 -6.57 9.03
CA ALA A 168 -13.33 -5.75 10.02
C ALA A 168 -14.25 -4.73 10.71
N ARG A 169 -15.20 -4.15 9.98
CA ARG A 169 -16.21 -3.23 10.53
C ARG A 169 -17.30 -3.91 11.36
N GLU A 170 -17.55 -5.20 11.13
CA GLU A 170 -18.36 -6.02 12.04
C GLU A 170 -17.66 -6.22 13.39
N TYR A 171 -16.32 -6.30 13.41
CA TYR A 171 -15.54 -6.37 14.65
C TYR A 171 -15.45 -5.01 15.35
N GLU A 172 -15.08 -3.95 14.62
CA GLU A 172 -15.03 -2.57 15.15
C GLU A 172 -15.57 -1.58 14.12
N SER A 173 -16.78 -1.09 14.39
CA SER A 173 -17.54 -0.23 13.49
C SER A 173 -17.05 1.22 13.46
N SER A 174 -16.32 1.67 14.49
CA SER A 174 -15.79 3.02 14.56
C SER A 174 -14.58 3.22 13.65
N HIS A 175 -14.68 4.23 12.79
CA HIS A 175 -13.57 4.70 11.96
C HIS A 175 -12.43 5.30 12.79
N GLU A 176 -12.71 5.79 14.00
CA GLU A 176 -11.67 6.37 14.89
C GLU A 176 -10.92 5.30 15.69
N LYS A 177 -11.56 4.16 15.99
CA LYS A 177 -10.95 3.11 16.83
C LYS A 177 -10.12 2.12 16.03
N LEU A 178 -10.55 1.80 14.81
CA LEU A 178 -9.83 0.95 13.87
C LEU A 178 -9.68 1.69 12.54
N ILE A 179 -8.47 2.16 12.27
CA ILE A 179 -8.14 2.76 10.98
C ILE A 179 -7.92 1.64 9.97
N ILE A 180 -8.62 1.69 8.84
CA ILE A 180 -8.47 0.73 7.74
C ILE A 180 -7.88 1.44 6.53
N VAL A 181 -6.71 0.99 6.07
CA VAL A 181 -6.09 1.39 4.80
C VAL A 181 -6.19 0.20 3.84
N ALA A 182 -6.78 0.35 2.66
CA ALA A 182 -7.06 -0.80 1.80
C ALA A 182 -6.81 -0.59 0.30
N GLY A 183 -6.62 -1.70 -0.41
CA GLY A 183 -6.59 -1.79 -1.87
C GLY A 183 -5.20 -1.99 -2.46
N GLY A 184 -5.11 -1.87 -3.77
CA GLY A 184 -3.87 -2.00 -4.54
C GLY A 184 -3.90 -1.13 -5.80
N CYS A 185 -3.06 -1.49 -6.77
CA CYS A 185 -3.03 -0.83 -8.07
C CYS A 185 -4.41 -0.98 -8.75
N SER A 186 -4.93 0.11 -9.31
CA SER A 186 -6.20 0.10 -10.05
C SER A 186 -7.44 -0.42 -9.30
N SER A 187 -7.44 -0.42 -7.96
CA SER A 187 -8.60 -0.86 -7.18
C SER A 187 -9.87 -0.01 -7.36
N TYR A 188 -11.02 -0.59 -7.04
CA TYR A 188 -12.31 0.09 -7.02
C TYR A 188 -12.46 0.96 -5.75
N TYR A 189 -11.74 2.08 -5.75
CA TYR A 189 -11.64 3.06 -4.67
C TYR A 189 -12.98 3.37 -3.97
N GLU A 190 -14.01 3.75 -4.72
CA GLU A 190 -15.29 4.18 -4.15
C GLU A 190 -15.99 3.05 -3.40
N SER A 191 -15.86 1.81 -3.88
CA SER A 191 -16.41 0.64 -3.19
C SER A 191 -15.66 0.33 -1.90
N LEU A 192 -14.35 0.56 -1.84
CA LEU A 192 -13.54 0.37 -0.62
C LEU A 192 -13.89 1.41 0.45
N ILE A 193 -14.00 2.69 0.06
CA ILE A 193 -14.44 3.76 0.96
C ILE A 193 -15.87 3.49 1.46
N THR A 194 -16.80 3.15 0.56
CA THR A 194 -18.19 2.84 0.92
C THR A 194 -18.29 1.62 1.84
N ALA A 195 -17.37 0.66 1.73
CA ALA A 195 -17.30 -0.49 2.64
C ALA A 195 -16.86 -0.13 4.07
N GLY A 196 -16.28 1.06 4.28
CA GLY A 196 -15.85 1.56 5.59
C GLY A 196 -14.34 1.70 5.73
N ALA A 197 -13.56 1.70 4.65
CA ALA A 197 -12.14 2.03 4.74
C ALA A 197 -11.95 3.52 5.06
N ASN A 198 -10.98 3.84 5.93
CA ASN A 198 -10.58 5.23 6.16
C ASN A 198 -9.81 5.75 4.94
N PHE A 199 -8.95 4.91 4.37
CA PHE A 199 -8.17 5.22 3.18
C PHE A 199 -8.24 4.08 2.18
N ALA A 200 -8.29 4.43 0.90
CA ALA A 200 -8.33 3.45 -0.17
C ALA A 200 -7.41 3.86 -1.33
N SER A 201 -6.81 2.85 -1.93
CA SER A 201 -5.89 2.99 -3.05
C SER A 201 -6.62 3.26 -4.37
N SER A 202 -5.91 3.91 -5.28
CA SER A 202 -6.22 4.12 -6.69
C SER A 202 -7.54 4.85 -7.02
N PRO A 203 -7.84 6.04 -6.48
CA PRO A 203 -8.97 6.87 -6.92
C PRO A 203 -9.06 7.03 -8.44
N LYS A 204 -7.90 7.19 -9.11
CA LYS A 204 -7.82 7.34 -10.58
C LYS A 204 -7.61 6.04 -11.34
N ARG A 205 -7.59 4.89 -10.65
CA ARG A 205 -7.27 3.55 -11.19
C ARG A 205 -5.90 3.52 -11.86
N ILE A 206 -4.90 3.98 -11.12
CA ILE A 206 -3.50 3.99 -11.55
C ILE A 206 -2.69 2.94 -10.81
N ASN A 207 -1.45 2.72 -11.24
CA ASN A 207 -0.48 2.00 -10.44
C ASN A 207 -0.05 2.88 -9.25
N ILE A 208 0.16 2.25 -8.10
CA ILE A 208 0.57 2.93 -6.86
C ILE A 208 1.88 2.37 -6.36
N HIS A 209 2.60 3.15 -5.56
CA HIS A 209 3.88 2.71 -5.03
C HIS A 209 3.64 1.72 -3.89
N ALA A 210 4.52 0.72 -3.77
CA ALA A 210 4.41 -0.29 -2.73
C ALA A 210 4.32 0.31 -1.30
N LEU A 211 5.00 1.43 -1.07
CA LEU A 211 5.03 2.12 0.23
C LEU A 211 3.89 3.12 0.45
N ASP A 212 3.07 3.45 -0.57
CA ASP A 212 2.02 4.48 -0.39
C ASP A 212 1.04 4.12 0.75
N PRO A 213 0.49 2.89 0.84
CA PRO A 213 -0.35 2.50 1.97
C PRO A 213 0.39 2.53 3.31
N ALA A 214 1.68 2.19 3.31
CA ALA A 214 2.50 2.17 4.52
C ALA A 214 2.82 3.59 5.02
N ILE A 215 3.02 4.55 4.12
CA ILE A 215 3.21 5.96 4.49
C ILE A 215 1.96 6.49 5.21
N ILE A 216 0.76 6.19 4.68
CA ILE A 216 -0.51 6.54 5.34
C ILE A 216 -0.58 5.89 6.72
N ALA A 217 -0.39 4.58 6.81
CA ALA A 217 -0.47 3.86 8.08
C ALA A 217 0.53 4.39 9.12
N ALA A 218 1.76 4.68 8.72
CA ALA A 218 2.77 5.26 9.60
C ALA A 218 2.37 6.67 10.08
N LYS A 219 1.85 7.52 9.19
CA LYS A 219 1.36 8.85 9.59
C LYS A 219 0.16 8.75 10.52
N MET A 220 -0.76 7.83 10.30
CA MET A 220 -1.87 7.57 11.22
C MET A 220 -1.40 7.04 12.59
N SER A 221 -0.35 6.22 12.61
CA SER A 221 0.25 5.68 13.84
C SER A 221 0.88 6.76 14.72
N LEU A 222 1.51 7.76 14.08
CA LEU A 222 2.25 8.84 14.73
C LEU A 222 1.45 10.15 14.89
N SER A 223 0.22 10.21 14.39
CA SER A 223 -0.65 11.38 14.56
C SER A 223 -1.41 11.32 15.89
N ASP A 224 -1.65 12.48 16.50
CA ASP A 224 -2.40 12.63 17.76
C ASP A 224 -3.84 12.10 17.61
N ILE A 225 -4.27 11.29 18.58
CA ILE A 225 -5.62 10.73 18.63
C ILE A 225 -6.73 11.79 18.80
N ASN A 226 -6.40 12.98 19.29
CA ASN A 226 -7.37 14.04 19.57
C ASN A 226 -7.48 15.09 18.45
N LYS A 227 -6.68 14.96 17.39
CA LYS A 227 -6.63 15.94 16.30
C LYS A 227 -6.99 15.30 14.99
N ASP A 228 -7.81 15.99 14.21
CA ASP A 228 -8.06 15.63 12.83
C ASP A 228 -6.75 15.75 12.05
N ILE A 229 -6.53 14.81 11.15
CA ILE A 229 -5.38 14.85 10.25
C ILE A 229 -5.56 15.91 9.16
N ASP A 230 -4.45 16.46 8.68
CA ASP A 230 -4.44 17.11 7.36
C ASP A 230 -4.37 16.04 6.28
N LEU A 231 -5.53 15.69 5.73
CA LEU A 231 -5.65 14.69 4.67
C LEU A 231 -4.81 15.07 3.44
N LYS A 232 -4.78 16.34 3.03
CA LYS A 232 -4.06 16.73 1.82
C LYS A 232 -2.55 16.60 2.02
N GLU A 233 -2.05 17.07 3.16
CA GLU A 233 -0.63 16.98 3.51
C GLU A 233 -0.16 15.52 3.55
N ILE A 234 -0.94 14.62 4.15
CA ILE A 234 -0.59 13.20 4.23
C ILE A 234 -0.57 12.56 2.84
N LEU A 235 -1.54 12.88 1.98
CA LEU A 235 -1.57 12.37 0.61
C LEU A 235 -0.35 12.85 -0.19
N GLU A 236 0.05 14.12 -0.07
CA GLU A 236 1.22 14.68 -0.77
C GLU A 236 2.55 14.02 -0.41
N LYS A 237 2.64 13.37 0.76
CA LYS A 237 3.84 12.60 1.15
C LYS A 237 3.99 11.28 0.36
N THR A 238 2.89 10.73 -0.15
CA THR A 238 2.90 9.51 -0.98
C THR A 238 3.50 9.78 -2.37
N LYS A 239 3.86 8.74 -3.13
CA LYS A 239 4.49 8.89 -4.45
C LYS A 239 3.54 9.50 -5.47
N TYR A 240 2.28 9.04 -5.48
CA TYR A 240 1.27 9.43 -6.46
C TYR A 240 0.19 10.38 -5.93
N GLY A 241 0.29 10.81 -4.67
CA GLY A 241 -0.62 11.78 -4.10
C GLY A 241 -2.09 11.34 -4.14
N LYS A 242 -2.97 12.34 -4.32
CA LYS A 242 -4.42 12.15 -4.43
C LYS A 242 -4.88 11.27 -5.59
N ASP A 243 -4.02 11.01 -6.58
CA ASP A 243 -4.37 10.16 -7.71
C ASP A 243 -4.16 8.67 -7.36
N GLY A 244 -3.19 8.39 -6.48
CA GLY A 244 -2.85 7.04 -6.03
C GLY A 244 -3.51 6.61 -4.74
N ILE A 245 -3.84 7.52 -3.82
CA ILE A 245 -4.56 7.18 -2.59
C ILE A 245 -5.47 8.31 -2.16
N GLY A 246 -6.60 7.96 -1.56
CA GLY A 246 -7.57 8.90 -1.02
C GLY A 246 -8.13 8.39 0.30
N GLY A 247 -8.95 9.19 0.95
CA GLY A 247 -9.56 8.81 2.22
C GLY A 247 -10.55 9.84 2.73
N ILE A 248 -11.02 9.60 3.95
CA ILE A 248 -11.87 10.50 4.72
C ILE A 248 -11.04 11.26 5.76
N ILE A 249 -11.57 12.38 6.26
CA ILE A 249 -11.00 13.06 7.42
C ILE A 249 -11.23 12.16 8.64
N THR A 250 -10.16 11.88 9.38
CA THR A 250 -10.15 11.03 10.59
C THR A 250 -9.06 11.54 11.55
N LYS A 251 -9.03 11.01 12.76
CA LYS A 251 -7.98 11.31 13.74
C LYS A 251 -6.85 10.29 13.72
N GLY A 252 -5.72 10.68 14.30
CA GLY A 252 -4.57 9.79 14.54
C GLY A 252 -4.85 8.69 15.57
N THR A 253 -3.80 7.99 15.97
CA THR A 253 -3.89 6.89 16.95
C THR A 253 -2.88 6.99 18.08
N MET A 254 -1.97 7.96 18.04
CA MET A 254 -0.93 8.16 19.04
C MET A 254 -1.48 8.83 20.29
N TYR A 255 -1.21 8.23 21.44
CA TYR A 255 -1.38 8.89 22.73
C TYR A 255 -0.08 9.58 23.15
N VAL A 256 -0.22 10.73 23.81
CA VAL A 256 0.87 11.47 24.46
C VAL A 256 0.64 11.41 25.97
N GLY A 257 1.60 10.88 26.71
CA GLY A 257 1.51 10.65 28.16
C GLY A 257 2.60 11.37 28.95
N TYR A 258 2.38 11.54 30.26
CA TYR A 258 3.28 12.22 31.19
C TYR A 258 3.21 11.57 32.59
N PRO A 259 4.30 11.55 33.39
CA PRO A 259 5.67 11.88 33.00
C PRO A 259 6.38 10.68 32.35
N ARG A 260 7.54 10.94 31.75
CA ARG A 260 8.44 9.92 31.21
C ARG A 260 9.32 9.29 32.28
#